data_AF-A0A351DF51-F1
#
_entry.id   AF-A0A351DF51-F1
#
_cell.length_a   1.000
_cell.length_b   1.000
_cell.length_c   1.000
_cell.angle_alpha   90.00
_cell.angle_beta   90.00
_cell.angle_gamma   90.00
#
_symmetry.space_group_name_H-M   'P 1'
#
loop_
_entity.id
_entity.type
_entity.pdbx_description
1 polymer ?
#
loop_
_entity_poly.entity_id
_entity_poly.type
_entity_poly.pdbx_seq_one_letter_code
_entity_poly.pdbx_strand_id
1 'polypeptide(L)' 'MTTPVLVAVAWPYASGSRHLGHLAGAYLPSDIFARQQRMIGNEVLMVSGSDVHGTPITVRADEEG' A
#
# COMPACT_ATOMS: atom_id res chain seq x y z
N MET A 1 0.74 -28.65 -1.44
CA MET A 1 -0.46 -27.89 -1.05
C MET A 1 -0.14 -26.43 -1.22
N THR A 2 -1.05 -25.65 -1.78
CA THR A 2 -0.90 -24.19 -1.90
C THR A 2 -1.22 -23.53 -0.55
N THR A 3 -0.46 -22.51 -0.14
CA THR A 3 -0.74 -21.74 1.08
C THR A 3 -1.41 -20.41 0.70
N PRO A 4 -2.57 -20.06 1.28
CA PRO A 4 -3.13 -18.73 1.15
C PRO A 4 -2.29 -17.69 1.88
N VAL A 5 -1.92 -16.59 1.20
CA VAL A 5 -1.12 -15.49 1.76
C VAL A 5 -1.81 -14.16 1.49
N LEU A 6 -2.14 -13.43 2.57
CA LEU A 6 -2.60 -12.05 2.50
C LEU A 6 -1.41 -11.10 2.70
N VAL A 7 -1.15 -10.25 1.71
CA VAL A 7 -0.15 -9.17 1.79
C VAL A 7 -0.90 -7.83 1.88
N ALA A 8 -1.02 -7.31 3.10
CA ALA A 8 -1.68 -6.03 3.37
C ALA A 8 -0.64 -4.90 3.40
N VAL A 9 -0.64 -4.05 2.37
CA VAL A 9 0.31 -2.96 2.22
C VAL A 9 -0.28 -1.69 2.82
N ALA A 10 0.51 -0.94 3.58
CA ALA A 10 0.07 0.35 4.15
C ALA A 10 -0.53 1.27 3.08
N TRP A 11 -1.67 1.87 3.39
CA TRP A 11 -2.35 2.78 2.47
C TRP A 11 -1.65 4.14 2.49
N PRO A 12 -1.15 4.68 1.36
CA PRO A 12 -0.75 6.08 1.29
C PRO A 12 -1.88 7.01 1.73
N TYR A 13 -1.52 8.01 2.52
CA TYR A 13 -2.42 9.12 2.83
C TYR A 13 -2.68 9.96 1.58
N ALA A 14 -3.95 10.26 1.29
CA ALA A 14 -4.36 10.81 0.01
C ALA A 14 -3.98 12.29 -0.19
N SER A 15 -3.85 13.09 0.88
CA SER A 15 -3.53 14.52 0.75
C SER A 15 -2.04 14.82 0.51
N GLY A 16 -1.18 13.80 0.53
CA GLY A 16 0.28 13.97 0.44
C GLY A 16 0.87 13.49 -0.87
N SER A 17 1.92 14.17 -1.34
CA SER A 17 2.78 13.63 -2.38
C SER A 17 3.55 12.41 -1.87
N ARG A 18 3.91 11.51 -2.78
CA ARG A 18 4.70 10.30 -2.45
C ARG A 18 6.16 10.54 -2.80
N HIS A 19 7.05 10.03 -1.95
CA HIS A 19 8.50 10.08 -2.18
C HIS A 19 9.11 8.67 -2.13
N LEU A 20 10.39 8.56 -2.50
CA LEU A 20 11.12 7.28 -2.58
C LEU A 20 11.11 6.50 -1.26
N GLY A 21 11.11 7.18 -0.11
CA GLY A 21 10.94 6.53 1.19
C GLY A 21 9.65 5.70 1.32
N HIS A 22 8.52 6.15 0.77
CA HIS A 22 7.27 5.37 0.79
C HIS A 22 7.37 4.12 -0.09
N LEU A 23 7.98 4.26 -1.26
CA LEU A 23 8.24 3.14 -2.17
C LEU A 23 9.16 2.11 -1.51
N ALA A 24 10.31 2.55 -0.99
CA ALA A 24 11.30 1.69 -0.36
C ALA A 24 10.79 1.04 0.94
N GLY A 25 9.95 1.75 1.70
CA GLY A 25 9.48 1.29 3.01
C GLY A 25 8.25 0.37 2.95
N ALA A 26 7.27 0.68 2.09
CA ALA A 26 5.99 -0.02 2.10
C ALA A 26 5.72 -0.78 0.80
N TYR A 27 5.90 -0.16 -0.37
CA TYR A 27 5.36 -0.73 -1.61
C TYR A 27 6.29 -1.76 -2.26
N LEU A 28 7.57 -1.43 -2.39
CA LEU A 28 8.54 -2.27 -3.08
C LEU A 28 8.82 -3.58 -2.32
N PRO A 29 9.04 -3.60 -0.99
CA PRO A 29 9.24 -4.84 -0.26
C PRO A 29 8.00 -5.76 -0.33
N SER A 30 6.80 -5.19 -0.22
CA SER A 30 5.55 -5.96 -0.31
C SER A 30 5.31 -6.54 -1.71
N ASP A 31 5.62 -5.81 -2.78
CA ASP A 31 5.53 -6.33 -4.14
C ASP A 31 6.53 -7.47 -4.39
N ILE A 32 7.79 -7.30 -3.94
CA ILE A 32 8.82 -8.34 -4.02
C ILE A 32 8.36 -9.60 -3.28
N PHE A 33 7.88 -9.46 -2.05
CA PHE A 33 7.38 -10.58 -1.25
C PHE A 33 6.18 -11.27 -1.93
N ALA A 34 5.18 -10.51 -2.39
CA ALA A 34 4.00 -11.07 -3.04
C ALA A 34 4.37 -11.83 -4.32
N ARG A 35 5.32 -11.32 -5.12
CA ARG A 35 5.83 -12.02 -6.32
C ARG A 35 6.59 -13.28 -5.94
N GLN A 36 7.46 -13.22 -4.93
CA GLN A 36 8.20 -14.38 -4.43
C GLN A 36 7.24 -15.48 -3.96
N GLN A 37 6.20 -15.14 -3.20
CA GLN A 37 5.18 -16.08 -2.74
C GLN A 37 4.41 -16.73 -3.90
N ARG A 38 4.03 -15.95 -4.92
CA ARG A 38 3.41 -16.50 -6.15
C ARG A 38 4.34 -17.47 -6.87
N MET A 39 5.64 -17.14 -6.97
CA MET A 39 6.64 -17.98 -7.66
C MET A 39 6.87 -19.33 -6.95
N ILE A 40 6.75 -19.39 -5.62
CA ILE A 40 6.86 -20.66 -4.88
C ILE A 40 5.54 -21.44 -4.82
N GLY A 41 4.51 -21.02 -5.56
CA GLY A 41 3.25 -21.73 -5.71
C GLY A 41 2.17 -21.41 -4.67
N ASN A 42 2.29 -20.30 -3.93
CA ASN A 42 1.26 -19.88 -2.98
C ASN A 42 0.15 -19.05 -3.64
N GLU A 43 -1.05 -19.10 -3.06
CA GLU A 43 -2.20 -18.28 -3.47
C GLU A 43 -2.13 -16.93 -2.77
N VAL A 44 -1.84 -15.87 -3.52
CA VAL A 44 -1.52 -14.57 -2.92
C VAL A 44 -2.56 -13.51 -3.29
N LEU A 45 -3.20 -12.95 -2.27
CA LEU A 45 -3.95 -11.69 -2.36
C LEU A 45 -3.08 -10.57 -1.78
N MET A 46 -2.65 -9.65 -2.64
CA MET A 46 -1.97 -8.42 -2.21
C MET A 46 -2.92 -7.26 -2.38
N VAL A 47 -3.10 -6.45 -1.33
CA VAL A 47 -4.04 -5.34 -1.31
C VAL A 47 -3.42 -4.11 -0.67
N SER A 48 -3.75 -2.94 -1.24
CA SER A 48 -3.47 -1.61 -0.72
C SER A 48 -4.64 -0.69 -1.07
N GLY A 49 -4.53 0.60 -0.78
CA GLY A 49 -5.57 1.58 -1.01
C GLY A 49 -5.06 2.99 -0.78
N SER A 50 -5.96 3.96 -0.73
CA SER A 50 -5.66 5.33 -0.30
C SER A 50 -6.38 5.60 1.00
N ASP A 51 -5.67 6.12 1.99
CA ASP A 51 -6.28 6.59 3.23
C ASP A 51 -6.81 8.02 3.02
N VAL A 52 -8.12 8.16 3.13
CA VAL A 52 -8.89 9.34 2.73
C VAL A 52 -9.62 10.01 3.90
N HIS A 53 -9.32 9.63 5.14
CA HIS A 53 -9.93 10.25 6.32
C HIS A 53 -8.92 10.98 7.20
N GLY A 54 -9.40 11.86 8.08
CA GLY A 54 -8.59 12.58 9.07
C GLY A 54 -8.37 14.05 8.75
N THR A 55 -7.96 14.82 9.77
CA THR A 55 -7.82 16.28 9.70
C THR A 55 -6.95 16.76 8.54
N PRO A 56 -5.81 16.12 8.21
CA PRO A 56 -5.00 16.59 7.08
C PRO A 56 -5.66 16.40 5.70
N ILE A 57 -6.66 15.52 5.53
CA ILE A 57 -7.50 15.52 4.31
C ILE A 57 -8.38 16.76 4.28
N THR A 58 -9.11 17.04 5.37
CA THR A 58 -10.04 18.19 5.43
C THR A 58 -9.30 19.52 5.27
N VAL A 59 -8.18 19.71 5.96
CA VAL A 59 -7.35 20.92 5.83
C VAL A 59 -6.90 21.11 4.39
N ARG A 60 -6.50 20.04 3.71
CA ARG A 60 -6.07 20.11 2.32
C ARG A 60 -7.22 20.45 1.38
N ALA A 61 -8.41 19.90 1.62
CA ALA A 61 -9.61 20.22 0.84
C ALA A 61 -9.95 21.72 0.99
N ASP A 62 -9.98 22.24 2.21
CA ASP A 62 -10.25 23.66 2.47
C ASP A 62 -9.20 24.60 1.80
N GLU A 63 -7.95 24.15 1.69
CA GLU A 63 -6.88 24.87 0.97
C GLU A 63 -7.04 24.86 -0.56
N GLU A 64 -7.66 23.82 -1.12
CA GLU A 64 -7.79 23.61 -2.57
C GLU A 64 -9.13 24.09 -3.16
N GLY A 65 -10.15 24.36 -2.32
CA GLY A 65 -11.45 24.95 -2.69
C GLY A 65 -12.58 23.94 -2.81
#